data_AF-A0A2A4R9H4-F1
#
_entry.id   AF-A0A2A4R9H4-F1
#
_cell.length_a   1.000
_cell.length_b   1.000
_cell.length_c   1.000
_cell.angle_alpha   90.00
_cell.angle_beta   90.00
_cell.angle_gamma   90.00
#
_symmetry.space_group_name_H-M   'P 1'
#
loop_
_entity.id
_entity.type
_entity.pdbx_description
1 polymer ?
#
loop_
_entity_poly.entity_id
_entity_poly.type
_entity_poly.pdbx_seq_one_letter_code
_entity_poly.pdbx_strand_id
1 'polypeptide(L)'
;MSDEITKFELPESSASENAGDLTQSLLNLRGQHLVIDASSVGRIDTPCLQVLLGTAKQWVEDGVKLTLEAPSEVFENSISLLGLTLEQFETEGGQNV
;
A
#
# COMPACT_ATOMS: atom_id res chain seq x y z
N MET A 1 -6.39 -18.70 15.30
CA MET A 1 -5.14 -18.01 14.96
C MET A 1 -5.58 -16.63 14.53
N SER A 2 -5.17 -15.59 15.26
CA SER A 2 -5.73 -14.25 15.13
C SER A 2 -5.37 -13.68 13.76
N ASP A 3 -6.36 -13.44 12.91
CA ASP A 3 -6.24 -12.59 11.73
C ASP A 3 -5.97 -11.15 12.19
N GLU A 4 -4.76 -10.88 12.68
CA GLU A 4 -4.36 -9.56 13.15
C GLU A 4 -4.21 -8.64 11.93
N ILE A 5 -5.05 -7.60 11.92
CA ILE A 5 -5.05 -6.57 10.89
C ILE A 5 -4.19 -5.43 11.39
N THR A 6 -3.07 -5.19 10.72
CA THR A 6 -2.16 -4.09 10.98
C THR A 6 -2.53 -2.91 10.10
N LYS A 7 -2.75 -1.75 10.72
CA LYS A 7 -2.98 -0.49 10.02
C LYS A 7 -1.65 0.26 9.87
N PHE A 8 -1.35 0.71 8.66
CA PHE A 8 -0.19 1.52 8.32
C PHE A 8 -0.65 2.84 7.70
N GLU A 9 -0.38 3.95 8.37
CA GLU A 9 -0.76 5.28 7.93
C GLU A 9 0.34 5.86 7.02
N LEU A 10 -0.03 6.27 5.81
CA LEU A 10 0.91 6.93 4.92
C LEU A 10 1.20 8.35 5.43
N PRO A 11 2.48 8.76 5.44
CA PRO A 11 2.85 10.12 5.82
C PRO A 11 2.33 11.13 4.80
N GLU A 12 2.02 12.34 5.29
CA GLU A 12 1.52 13.45 4.45
C GLU A 12 2.42 13.72 3.24
N SER A 13 3.74 13.63 3.44
CA SER A 13 4.75 13.70 2.40
C SER A 13 5.44 12.34 2.18
N SER A 14 4.95 11.57 1.23
CA SER A 14 5.57 10.33 0.76
C SER A 14 6.55 10.62 -0.38
N ALA A 15 7.72 11.15 -0.02
CA ALA A 15 8.75 11.57 -0.97
C ALA A 15 9.75 10.44 -1.28
N SER A 16 10.35 10.50 -2.49
CA SER A 16 11.33 9.52 -2.98
C SER A 16 12.47 9.20 -1.99
N GLU A 17 12.93 10.19 -1.22
CA GLU A 17 13.98 10.03 -0.20
C GLU A 17 13.59 9.06 0.93
N ASN A 18 12.29 8.86 1.17
CA ASN A 18 11.75 7.98 2.19
C ASN A 18 11.31 6.61 1.63
N ALA A 19 11.43 6.37 0.33
CA ALA A 19 10.96 5.12 -0.30
C ALA A 19 11.65 3.88 0.29
N GLY A 20 12.94 3.99 0.66
CA GLY A 20 13.67 2.92 1.33
C GLY A 20 13.12 2.59 2.72
N ASP A 21 12.82 3.62 3.51
CA ASP A 21 12.25 3.48 4.86
C ASP A 21 10.82 2.91 4.81
N LEU A 22 10.00 3.40 3.87
CA LEU A 22 8.67 2.86 3.58
C LEU A 22 8.76 1.36 3.23
N THR A 23 9.69 0.98 2.36
CA THR A 23 9.90 -0.43 1.99
C THR A 23 10.23 -1.28 3.21
N GLN A 24 11.18 -0.84 4.05
CA GLN A 24 11.57 -1.56 5.26
C GLN A 24 10.41 -1.70 6.25
N SER A 25 9.65 -0.63 6.46
CA SER A 25 8.46 -0.62 7.30
C SER A 25 7.42 -1.62 6.82
N LEU A 26 7.11 -1.63 5.52
CA LEU A 26 6.17 -2.58 4.94
C LEU A 26 6.69 -4.02 5.03
N LEU A 27 7.98 -4.27 4.76
CA LEU A 27 8.57 -5.61 4.88
C LEU A 27 8.49 -6.19 6.30
N ASN A 28 8.59 -5.36 7.34
CA ASN A 28 8.39 -5.80 8.73
C ASN A 28 6.96 -6.25 9.02
N LEU A 29 5.99 -5.81 8.21
CA LEU A 29 4.58 -6.19 8.32
C LEU A 29 4.22 -7.40 7.45
N ARG A 30 5.19 -7.96 6.70
CA ARG A 30 4.96 -9.11 5.81
C ARG A 30 4.37 -10.29 6.58
N GLY A 31 3.38 -10.94 5.96
CA GLY A 31 2.66 -12.07 6.56
C GLY A 31 1.44 -11.67 7.42
N GLN A 32 1.19 -10.37 7.60
CA GLN A 32 0.05 -9.85 8.37
C GLN A 32 -0.95 -9.14 7.45
N HIS A 33 -2.24 -9.20 7.79
CA HIS A 33 -3.25 -8.44 7.04
C HIS A 33 -2.95 -6.95 7.17
N LEU A 34 -2.82 -6.24 6.05
CA LEU A 34 -2.37 -4.86 6.04
C LEU A 34 -3.48 -3.93 5.55
N VAL A 35 -3.74 -2.86 6.30
CA VAL A 35 -4.61 -1.75 5.87
C VAL A 35 -3.74 -0.52 5.69
N ILE A 36 -3.65 -0.01 4.47
CA ILE A 36 -2.89 1.20 4.15
C ILE A 36 -3.85 2.38 4.18
N ASP A 37 -3.68 3.28 5.15
CA ASP A 37 -4.46 4.52 5.22
C ASP A 37 -3.77 5.60 4.38
N ALA A 38 -4.45 6.03 3.31
CA ALA A 38 -3.95 7.03 2.38
C ALA A 38 -4.70 8.37 2.52
N SER A 39 -5.41 8.58 3.63
CA SER A 39 -6.28 9.76 3.83
C SER A 39 -5.51 11.06 4.02
N SER A 40 -4.35 10.98 4.66
CA SER A 40 -3.51 12.15 4.99
C SER A 40 -2.49 12.46 3.89
N VAL A 41 -2.45 11.71 2.78
CA VAL A 41 -1.46 11.91 1.72
C VAL A 41 -1.70 13.26 1.03
N GLY A 42 -0.79 14.22 1.25
CA GLY A 42 -0.76 15.52 0.59
C GLY A 42 0.24 15.59 -0.57
N ARG A 43 1.21 14.67 -0.61
CA ARG A 43 2.21 14.56 -1.69
C ARG A 43 2.74 13.13 -1.77
N ILE A 44 2.75 12.54 -2.96
CA ILE A 44 3.38 11.23 -3.21
C ILE A 44 4.15 11.23 -4.53
N ASP A 45 5.39 10.74 -4.50
CA ASP A 45 6.22 10.60 -5.70
C ASP A 45 6.12 9.17 -6.28
N THR A 46 6.37 9.03 -7.59
CA THR A 46 6.39 7.75 -8.31
C THR A 46 7.12 6.59 -7.61
N PRO A 47 8.34 6.76 -7.04
CA PRO A 47 9.03 5.66 -6.34
C PRO A 47 8.27 5.15 -5.12
N CYS A 48 7.58 6.00 -4.36
CA CYS A 48 6.72 5.54 -3.27
C CYS A 48 5.55 4.71 -3.80
N LEU A 49 4.93 5.13 -4.91
CA LEU A 49 3.89 4.33 -5.57
C LEU A 49 4.42 2.97 -6.06
N GLN A 50 5.64 2.93 -6.60
CA GLN A 50 6.27 1.66 -7.00
C GLN A 50 6.52 0.72 -5.83
N VAL A 51 6.94 1.27 -4.67
CA VAL A 51 7.08 0.50 -3.44
C VAL A 51 5.73 -0.08 -3.03
N LEU A 52 4.68 0.73 -2.99
CA LEU A 52 3.33 0.27 -2.63
C LEU A 52 2.80 -0.82 -3.60
N LEU A 53 3.00 -0.65 -4.91
CA LEU A 53 2.67 -1.68 -5.90
C LEU A 53 3.47 -2.98 -5.69
N GLY A 54 4.76 -2.86 -5.37
CA GLY A 54 5.61 -4.01 -5.04
C GLY A 54 5.10 -4.75 -3.81
N THR A 55 4.71 -4.01 -2.77
CA THR A 55 4.10 -4.56 -1.56
C THR A 55 2.79 -5.26 -1.86
N ALA A 56 1.88 -4.67 -2.64
CA ALA A 56 0.63 -5.31 -3.04
C ALA A 56 0.89 -6.66 -3.74
N LYS A 57 1.80 -6.68 -4.71
CA LYS A 57 2.20 -7.95 -5.38
C LYS A 57 2.76 -8.97 -4.39
N GLN A 58 3.61 -8.53 -3.48
CA GLN A 58 4.18 -9.41 -2.46
C GLN A 58 3.07 -10.01 -1.57
N TRP A 59 2.06 -9.23 -1.17
CA TRP A 59 0.93 -9.71 -0.38
C TRP A 59 0.05 -10.70 -1.14
N VAL A 60 -0.13 -10.50 -2.46
CA VAL A 60 -0.78 -11.50 -3.31
C VAL A 60 -0.01 -12.82 -3.27
N GLU A 61 1.30 -12.79 -3.44
CA GLU A 61 2.15 -13.98 -3.42
C GLU A 61 2.16 -14.68 -2.05
N ASP A 62 2.12 -13.89 -0.98
CA ASP A 62 2.02 -14.41 0.39
C ASP A 62 0.60 -14.90 0.74
N GLY A 63 -0.40 -14.66 -0.11
CA GLY A 63 -1.80 -15.02 0.13
C GLY A 63 -2.45 -14.20 1.25
N VAL A 64 -1.93 -13.01 1.52
CA VAL A 64 -2.33 -12.16 2.65
C VAL A 64 -3.13 -10.97 2.15
N LYS A 65 -4.17 -10.58 2.90
CA LYS A 65 -5.03 -9.45 2.57
C LYS A 65 -4.31 -8.12 2.74
N LEU A 66 -4.43 -7.25 1.74
CA LEU A 66 -3.97 -5.87 1.77
C LEU A 66 -5.09 -4.98 1.23
N THR A 67 -5.47 -3.94 1.95
CA THR A 67 -6.53 -3.02 1.52
C THR A 67 -6.11 -1.57 1.66
N LEU A 68 -6.60 -0.70 0.77
CA LEU A 68 -6.44 0.74 0.90
C LEU A 68 -7.66 1.33 1.61
N GLU A 69 -7.40 2.14 2.63
CA GLU A 69 -8.44 2.87 3.36
C GLU A 69 -8.36 4.35 3.04
N ALA A 70 -9.51 4.91 2.63
CA ALA A 70 -9.73 6.34 2.39
C ALA A 70 -8.60 7.01 1.58
N PRO A 71 -8.31 6.58 0.34
CA PRO A 71 -7.30 7.24 -0.48
C PRO A 71 -7.65 8.72 -0.68
N SER A 72 -6.67 9.61 -0.44
CA SER A 72 -6.86 11.04 -0.68
C SER A 72 -6.99 11.32 -2.18
N GLU A 73 -7.64 12.43 -2.53
CA GLU A 73 -7.75 12.89 -3.92
C GLU A 73 -6.35 13.05 -4.57
N VAL A 74 -5.34 13.45 -3.79
CA VAL A 74 -3.94 13.54 -4.26
C VAL A 74 -3.39 12.16 -4.63
N PHE A 75 -3.63 11.15 -3.80
CA PHE A 75 -3.22 9.78 -4.08
C PHE A 75 -3.89 9.24 -5.35
N GLU A 76 -5.21 9.38 -5.45
CA GLU A 76 -6.01 8.94 -6.60
C GLU A 76 -5.58 9.62 -7.90
N ASN A 77 -5.35 10.93 -7.88
CA ASN A 77 -4.82 11.65 -9.04
C ASN A 77 -3.42 11.15 -9.42
N SER A 78 -2.54 10.93 -8.44
CA SER A 78 -1.17 10.50 -8.69
C SER A 78 -1.10 9.13 -9.37
N ILE A 79 -1.91 8.16 -8.92
CA ILE A 79 -1.98 6.84 -9.56
C ILE A 79 -2.66 6.92 -10.93
N SER A 80 -3.67 7.78 -11.09
CA SER A 80 -4.38 7.99 -12.37
C SER A 80 -3.45 8.59 -13.43
N LEU A 81 -2.57 9.52 -13.05
CA LEU A 81 -1.54 10.09 -13.94
C LEU A 81 -0.57 9.03 -14.47
N LEU A 82 -0.38 7.93 -13.75
CA LEU A 82 0.46 6.80 -14.14
C LEU A 82 -0.34 5.70 -14.87
N GLY A 83 -1.65 5.88 -15.07
CA GLY A 83 -2.54 4.87 -15.66
C GLY A 83 -2.81 3.68 -14.74
N LEU A 84 -2.70 3.88 -13.43
CA LEU A 84 -2.93 2.85 -12.41
C LEU A 84 -4.31 3.04 -11.77
N THR A 85 -4.80 1.99 -11.12
CA THR A 85 -6.07 1.97 -10.38
C THR A 85 -5.87 1.51 -8.94
N LEU A 86 -6.80 1.86 -8.05
CA LEU A 86 -6.74 1.50 -6.62
C LEU A 86 -6.67 -0.02 -6.43
N GLU A 87 -7.39 -0.79 -7.26
CA GLU A 87 -7.39 -2.27 -7.23
C GLU A 87 -5.98 -2.87 -7.34
N GLN A 88 -5.04 -2.20 -8.01
CA GLN A 88 -3.66 -2.71 -8.12
C GLN A 88 -2.86 -2.61 -6.82
N PHE A 89 -3.37 -1.84 -5.87
CA PHE A 89 -2.81 -1.65 -4.54
C PHE A 89 -3.63 -2.39 -3.48
N GLU A 90 -4.57 -3.24 -3.88
CA GLU A 90 -5.39 -4.03 -2.98
C GLU A 90 -5.24 -5.51 -3.34
N THR A 91 -5.40 -6.37 -2.34
CA THR A 91 -5.34 -7.82 -2.49
C THR A 91 -6.49 -8.44 -1.72
N GLU A 92 -7.19 -9.32 -2.40
CA GLU A 92 -8.13 -10.23 -1.77
C GLU A 92 -7.28 -11.35 -1.17
N GLY A 93 -6.89 -11.20 0.10
CA GLY A 93 -6.12 -12.23 0.83
C GLY A 93 -6.71 -13.60 0.56
N GLY A 94 -5.86 -14.58 0.29
CA GLY A 94 -6.17 -15.76 -0.49
C GLY A 94 -7.55 -16.35 -0.20
N GLN A 95 -8.51 -16.05 -1.07
CA GLN A 95 -9.64 -16.91 -1.33
C GLN A 95 -9.58 -17.27 -2.82
N ASN A 96 -9.71 -18.57 -3.12
CA ASN A 96 -9.77 -19.21 -4.45
C ASN A 96 -8.39 -19.63 -5.02
N VAL A 97 -8.06 -20.89 -5.37
CA VAL A 97 -8.83 -22.14 -5.62
C VAL A 97 -7.99 -23.38 -5.26
#